data_AF-A0A2T4C0X2-F1
#
_entry.id   AF-A0A2T4C0X2-F1
#
_cell.length_a   1.000
_cell.length_b   1.000
_cell.length_c   1.000
_cell.angle_alpha   90.00
_cell.angle_beta   90.00
_cell.angle_gamma   90.00
#
_symmetry.space_group_name_H-M   'P 1'
#
loop_
_entity.id
_entity.type
_entity.pdbx_description
1 polymer ?
#
loop_
_entity_poly.entity_id
_entity_poly.type
_entity_poly.pdbx_seq_one_letter_code
_entity_poly.pdbx_strand_id
1 'polypeptide(L)'
;MASYHRVLRTFGRTIEDSILECNYDIHPWDILINNERWAGKIRLVGYIDVFFLMCYSGDSRFEHGIIIYKDDEAIRQLLKKAGLKPEDKSIQLECINKEDKEALRKYYSLNTESVGNKHTIVSLGHPIGLSSKCPKSKLKKYTIVLHKGHTPAMQKEILRGVMQHGVVRLLSDALKLGIVSTAEIINKIKETVISGSSLDAVTTKSKNALTSSNSRSNTSPGNKA
;
A
#
# COMPACT_ATOMS: atom_id res chain seq x y z
N MET A 1 17.32 -5.00 -21.75
CA MET A 1 17.17 -4.02 -20.65
C MET A 1 15.95 -4.38 -19.80
N ALA A 2 15.99 -4.19 -18.48
CA ALA A 2 14.85 -4.53 -17.63
C ALA A 2 13.88 -3.35 -17.57
N SER A 3 12.73 -3.51 -18.22
CA SER A 3 11.57 -2.63 -18.00
C SER A 3 11.09 -2.80 -16.55
N TYR A 4 10.42 -1.79 -16.00
CA TYR A 4 9.83 -1.86 -14.67
C TYR A 4 8.83 -3.00 -14.50
N HIS A 5 8.14 -3.39 -15.57
CA HIS A 5 7.31 -4.59 -15.58
C HIS A 5 8.11 -5.84 -15.22
N ARG A 6 9.36 -5.94 -15.68
CA ARG A 6 10.26 -7.05 -15.32
C ARG A 6 10.65 -6.98 -13.86
N VAL A 7 10.93 -5.79 -13.33
CA VAL A 7 11.22 -5.59 -11.89
C VAL A 7 10.00 -6.02 -11.07
N LEU A 8 8.80 -5.54 -11.37
CA LEU A 8 7.57 -5.93 -10.68
C LEU A 8 7.36 -7.46 -10.72
N ARG A 9 7.55 -8.10 -11.88
CA ARG A 9 7.45 -9.57 -12.01
C ARG A 9 8.42 -10.33 -11.11
N THR A 10 9.62 -9.80 -10.84
CA THR A 10 10.54 -10.45 -9.89
C THR A 10 10.02 -10.48 -8.45
N PHE A 11 9.09 -9.59 -8.13
CA PHE A 11 8.38 -9.55 -6.85
C PHE A 11 6.97 -10.18 -6.93
N GLY A 12 6.65 -10.88 -8.02
CA GLY A 12 5.33 -11.46 -8.24
C GLY A 12 4.21 -10.43 -8.43
N ARG A 13 4.55 -9.21 -8.87
CA ARG A 13 3.62 -8.10 -9.09
C ARG A 13 3.49 -7.75 -10.56
N THR A 14 2.33 -7.22 -10.93
CA THR A 14 2.04 -6.74 -12.29
C THR A 14 1.20 -5.46 -12.23
N ILE A 15 1.08 -4.71 -13.34
CA ILE A 15 0.23 -3.51 -13.37
C ILE A 15 -1.24 -3.86 -13.64
N GLU A 16 -1.51 -5.08 -14.06
CA GLU A 16 -2.84 -5.62 -14.27
C GLU A 16 -3.43 -6.25 -13.00
N ASP A 17 -2.70 -6.18 -11.89
CA ASP A 17 -3.09 -6.76 -10.61
C ASP A 17 -4.33 -6.04 -10.04
N SER A 18 -5.31 -6.79 -9.53
CA SER A 18 -6.54 -6.23 -8.98
C SER A 18 -6.31 -5.39 -7.72
N ILE A 19 -5.18 -5.63 -7.05
CA ILE A 19 -4.77 -4.90 -5.85
C ILE A 19 -3.90 -3.67 -6.16
N LEU A 20 -3.74 -3.31 -7.45
CA LEU A 20 -3.04 -2.11 -7.86
C LEU A 20 -3.90 -0.87 -7.55
N GLU A 21 -3.32 0.07 -6.81
CA GLU A 21 -3.96 1.31 -6.38
C GLU A 21 -3.46 2.54 -7.14
N CYS A 22 -2.23 2.48 -7.65
CA CYS A 22 -1.59 3.61 -8.32
C CYS A 22 -0.49 3.12 -9.27
N ASN A 23 -0.42 3.70 -10.46
CA ASN A 23 0.73 3.61 -11.35
C ASN A 23 0.94 5.00 -11.99
N TYR A 24 1.87 5.76 -11.43
CA TYR A 24 1.99 7.19 -11.72
C TYR A 24 3.45 7.65 -11.78
N ASP A 25 3.74 8.56 -12.70
CA ASP A 25 5.06 9.19 -12.82
C ASP A 25 5.15 10.46 -11.98
N ILE A 26 6.15 10.53 -11.11
CA ILE A 26 6.43 11.64 -10.21
C ILE A 26 7.63 12.42 -10.74
N HIS A 27 7.49 13.74 -10.80
CA HIS A 27 8.60 14.61 -11.15
C HIS A 27 9.66 14.59 -10.02
N PRO A 28 10.96 14.55 -10.32
CA PRO A 28 12.02 14.60 -9.31
C PRO A 28 12.01 15.82 -8.38
N TRP A 29 11.25 16.87 -8.73
CA TRP A 29 11.12 18.05 -7.88
C TRP A 29 10.04 17.88 -6.81
N ASP A 30 9.15 16.91 -7.01
CA ASP A 30 7.99 16.61 -6.18
C ASP A 30 8.27 15.49 -5.17
N ILE A 31 9.50 15.00 -5.06
CA ILE A 31 9.85 13.87 -4.18
C ILE A 31 11.23 14.01 -3.56
N LEU A 32 11.30 13.71 -2.26
CA LEU A 32 12.53 13.53 -1.50
C LEU A 32 12.50 12.15 -0.85
N ILE A 33 13.59 11.41 -0.94
CA ILE A 33 13.77 10.09 -0.32
C ILE A 33 14.97 10.22 0.62
N ASN A 34 14.74 10.06 1.92
CA ASN A 34 15.73 10.34 2.97
C ASN A 34 16.37 11.72 2.84
N ASN A 35 15.55 12.74 2.52
CA ASN A 35 15.99 14.11 2.28
C ASN A 35 16.85 14.33 1.01
N GLU A 36 17.03 13.30 0.19
CA GLU A 36 17.78 13.36 -1.06
C GLU A 36 16.83 13.28 -2.27
N ARG A 37 17.26 13.87 -3.39
CA ARG A 37 16.55 13.79 -4.68
C ARG A 37 17.22 12.74 -5.55
N TRP A 38 16.43 11.90 -6.20
CA TRP A 38 16.97 11.02 -7.24
C TRP A 38 17.03 11.77 -8.57
N ALA A 39 18.14 11.60 -9.28
CA ALA A 39 18.31 12.12 -10.63
C ALA A 39 17.69 11.13 -11.62
N GLY A 40 16.53 11.46 -12.19
CA GLY A 40 15.85 10.61 -13.18
C GLY A 40 14.33 10.59 -12.97
N LYS A 41 13.56 10.10 -13.95
CA LYS A 41 12.10 10.03 -13.79
C LYS A 41 11.76 8.99 -12.72
N ILE A 42 10.86 9.31 -11.80
CA ILE A 42 10.46 8.39 -10.73
C ILE A 42 9.06 7.88 -11.02
N ARG A 43 8.85 6.57 -10.97
CA ARG A 43 7.51 5.95 -11.04
C ARG A 43 7.11 5.43 -9.68
N LEU A 44 5.94 5.86 -9.21
CA LEU A 44 5.23 5.31 -8.07
C LEU A 44 4.28 4.22 -8.55
N VAL A 45 4.48 3.00 -8.08
CA VAL A 45 3.55 1.89 -8.28
C VAL A 45 3.06 1.43 -6.91
N GLY A 46 1.83 1.78 -6.56
CA GLY A 46 1.23 1.48 -5.27
C GLY A 46 0.30 0.28 -5.36
N TYR A 47 0.49 -0.67 -4.46
CA TYR A 47 -0.43 -1.77 -4.18
C TYR A 47 -1.08 -1.55 -2.81
N ILE A 48 -2.05 -2.38 -2.48
CA ILE A 48 -2.71 -2.36 -1.18
C ILE A 48 -1.73 -2.49 0.00
N ASP A 49 -0.73 -3.38 -0.11
CA ASP A 49 0.16 -3.81 0.98
C ASP A 49 1.56 -3.19 0.92
N VAL A 50 2.04 -2.83 -0.27
CA VAL A 50 3.34 -2.23 -0.53
C VAL A 50 3.26 -1.16 -1.60
N PHE A 51 4.27 -0.31 -1.70
CA PHE A 51 4.47 0.52 -2.89
C PHE A 51 5.92 0.54 -3.32
N PHE A 52 6.12 0.78 -4.61
CA PHE A 52 7.40 0.83 -5.28
C PHE A 52 7.67 2.27 -5.73
N LEU A 53 8.87 2.75 -5.47
CA LEU A 53 9.42 3.94 -6.11
C LEU A 53 10.60 3.50 -6.96
N MET A 54 10.52 3.72 -8.27
CA MET A 54 11.51 3.24 -9.23
C MET A 54 12.05 4.40 -10.04
N CYS A 55 13.37 4.56 -10.08
CA CYS A 55 14.06 5.57 -10.87
C CYS A 55 14.42 5.03 -12.26
N TYR A 56 14.24 5.87 -13.28
CA TYR A 56 14.65 5.61 -14.66
C TYR A 56 15.49 6.75 -15.21
N SER A 57 16.47 6.38 -16.03
CA SER A 57 17.20 7.32 -16.88
C SER A 57 16.92 7.10 -18.36
N GLY A 58 16.99 8.20 -19.13
CA GLY A 58 16.88 8.22 -20.59
C GLY A 58 15.67 7.46 -21.13
N ASP A 59 15.93 6.47 -21.99
CA ASP A 59 14.95 5.60 -22.68
C ASP A 59 14.25 4.58 -21.76
N SER A 60 13.85 4.97 -20.55
CA SER A 60 13.15 4.13 -19.57
C SER A 60 13.99 2.96 -19.02
N ARG A 61 15.30 3.13 -18.89
CA ARG A 61 16.15 2.13 -18.24
C ARG A 61 15.98 2.21 -16.73
N PHE A 62 15.57 1.11 -16.10
CA PHE A 62 15.57 1.00 -14.65
C PHE A 62 17.00 1.14 -14.11
N GLU A 63 17.20 2.06 -13.17
CA GLU A 63 18.50 2.24 -12.51
C GLU A 63 18.50 1.62 -11.11
N HIS A 64 17.56 2.08 -10.29
CA HIS A 64 17.41 1.66 -8.91
C HIS A 64 15.98 1.96 -8.45
N GLY A 65 15.57 1.33 -7.35
CA GLY A 65 14.29 1.60 -6.74
C GLY A 65 14.28 1.24 -5.28
N ILE A 66 13.12 1.44 -4.64
CA ILE A 66 12.84 1.01 -3.28
C ILE A 66 11.44 0.43 -3.21
N ILE A 67 11.28 -0.62 -2.40
CA ILE A 67 9.97 -1.14 -1.99
C ILE A 67 9.73 -0.68 -0.56
N ILE A 68 8.55 -0.15 -0.30
CA ILE A 68 8.11 0.31 1.00
C ILE A 68 6.92 -0.51 1.46
N TYR A 69 6.98 -0.99 2.69
CA TYR A 69 5.91 -1.79 3.30
C TYR A 69 4.86 -0.88 3.93
N LYS A 70 3.58 -1.18 3.72
CA LYS A 70 2.46 -0.46 4.34
C LYS A 70 1.81 -1.24 5.47
N ASP A 71 1.79 -2.56 5.41
CA ASP A 71 1.15 -3.39 6.45
C ASP A 71 2.07 -3.51 7.67
N ASP A 72 1.58 -3.03 8.83
CA ASP A 72 2.31 -3.06 10.10
C ASP A 72 2.59 -4.50 10.56
N GLU A 73 1.72 -5.46 10.24
CA GLU A 73 1.95 -6.87 10.57
C GLU A 73 3.12 -7.43 9.75
N ALA A 74 3.17 -7.11 8.46
CA ALA A 74 4.30 -7.49 7.61
C ALA A 74 5.61 -6.85 8.09
N ILE A 75 5.58 -5.58 8.51
CA ILE A 75 6.73 -4.87 9.08
C ILE A 75 7.23 -5.60 10.35
N ARG A 76 6.34 -5.94 11.29
CA ARG A 76 6.70 -6.68 12.52
C ARG A 76 7.33 -8.03 12.21
N GLN A 77 6.73 -8.80 11.29
CA GLN A 77 7.25 -10.10 10.89
C GLN A 77 8.62 -9.99 10.22
N LEU A 78 8.85 -8.95 9.41
CA LEU A 78 10.14 -8.70 8.78
C LEU A 78 11.22 -8.36 9.80
N LEU A 79 10.92 -7.53 10.79
CA LEU A 79 11.83 -7.21 11.90
C LEU A 79 12.19 -8.47 12.70
N LYS A 80 11.18 -9.28 13.09
CA LYS A 80 11.39 -10.56 13.79
C LYS A 80 12.25 -11.52 12.97
N LYS A 81 11.96 -11.67 11.67
CA LYS A 81 12.75 -12.51 10.76
C LYS A 81 14.18 -11.99 10.61
N ALA A 82 14.39 -10.68 10.62
CA ALA A 82 15.70 -10.05 10.57
C ALA A 82 16.48 -10.16 11.89
N GLY A 83 15.81 -10.50 12.99
CA GLY A 83 16.40 -10.45 14.34
C GLY A 83 16.69 -9.02 14.79
N LEU A 84 15.98 -8.04 14.22
CA LEU A 84 16.17 -6.61 14.49
C LEU A 84 15.01 -6.07 15.31
N LYS A 85 15.31 -5.12 16.19
CA LYS A 85 14.32 -4.34 16.93
C LYS A 85 14.08 -3.00 16.21
N PRO A 86 12.88 -2.42 16.31
CA PRO A 86 12.59 -1.11 15.72
C PRO A 86 13.58 -0.02 16.16
N GLU A 87 14.01 -0.06 17.43
CA GLU A 87 14.87 0.94 18.07
C GLU A 87 16.36 0.72 17.80
N ASP A 88 16.74 -0.35 17.08
CA ASP A 88 18.13 -0.62 16.77
C ASP A 88 18.74 0.54 15.96
N LYS A 89 20.01 0.87 16.23
CA LYS A 89 20.73 1.98 15.59
C LYS A 89 20.73 1.90 14.06
N SER A 90 20.60 0.69 13.49
CA SER A 90 20.56 0.46 12.05
C SER A 90 19.21 0.80 11.40
N ILE A 91 18.10 0.80 12.16
CA ILE A 91 16.75 1.00 11.65
C ILE A 91 16.14 2.30 12.16
N GLN A 92 16.18 2.56 13.48
CA GLN A 92 15.63 3.76 14.12
C GLN A 92 14.16 4.05 13.75
N LEU A 93 13.35 3.00 13.65
CA LEU A 93 11.94 3.07 13.28
C LEU A 93 11.10 3.36 14.52
N GLU A 94 10.41 4.49 14.49
CA GLU A 94 9.57 4.94 15.60
C GLU A 94 8.22 4.23 15.58
N CYS A 95 7.77 3.82 16.76
CA CYS A 95 6.40 3.35 16.96
C CYS A 95 5.47 4.56 17.08
N ILE A 96 4.48 4.66 16.20
CA ILE A 96 3.59 5.82 16.09
C ILE A 96 2.60 5.87 17.25
N ASN A 97 2.18 4.71 17.73
CA ASN A 97 1.30 4.57 18.87
C ASN A 97 2.04 4.04 20.10
N LYS A 98 1.59 4.46 21.28
CA LYS A 98 2.10 4.00 22.57
C LYS A 98 1.31 2.78 23.05
N GLU A 99 1.28 1.72 22.24
CA GLU A 99 0.59 0.48 22.59
C GLU A 99 1.54 -0.52 23.24
N ASP A 100 1.11 -1.07 24.38
CA ASP A 100 1.88 -2.07 25.13
C ASP A 100 1.95 -3.41 24.38
N LYS A 101 0.85 -3.76 23.68
CA LYS A 101 0.77 -4.99 22.89
C LYS A 101 1.51 -4.82 21.57
N GLU A 102 2.53 -5.64 21.34
CA GLU A 102 3.33 -5.64 20.11
C GLU A 102 2.47 -5.77 18.84
N ALA A 103 1.41 -6.58 18.88
CA ALA A 103 0.48 -6.78 17.76
C ALA A 103 -0.32 -5.52 17.36
N LEU A 104 -0.42 -4.52 18.24
CA LEU A 104 -1.11 -3.26 17.98
C LEU A 104 -0.17 -2.15 17.54
N ARG A 105 1.15 -2.35 17.62
CA ARG A 105 2.14 -1.31 17.31
C ARG A 105 2.17 -0.95 15.84
N LYS A 106 2.02 0.34 15.54
CA LYS A 106 2.03 0.90 14.19
C LYS A 106 3.38 1.55 13.91
N TYR A 107 3.91 1.22 12.74
CA TYR A 107 5.21 1.67 12.25
C TYR A 107 5.08 2.42 10.92
N TYR A 108 4.02 2.15 10.15
CA TYR A 108 3.72 2.90 8.94
C TYR A 108 3.09 4.25 9.26
N SER A 109 3.80 5.34 8.96
CA SER A 109 3.30 6.71 9.14
C SER A 109 3.03 7.36 7.80
N LEU A 110 1.84 7.97 7.68
CA LEU A 110 1.50 8.87 6.57
C LEU A 110 0.91 10.15 7.15
N ASN A 111 1.70 11.22 7.11
CA ASN A 111 1.29 12.55 7.54
C ASN A 111 1.02 13.41 6.31
N THR A 112 -0.17 13.97 6.23
CA THR A 112 -0.56 14.88 5.16
C THR A 112 -0.62 16.29 5.74
N GLU A 113 0.32 17.15 5.37
CA GLU A 113 0.35 18.53 5.85
C GLU A 113 -0.85 19.29 5.25
N SER A 114 -1.60 20.04 6.07
CA SER A 114 -2.70 20.88 5.58
C SER A 114 -2.19 22.16 4.90
N VAL A 115 -1.05 22.68 5.36
CA VAL A 115 -0.49 23.99 4.97
C VAL A 115 0.66 23.86 3.96
N GLY A 116 1.43 22.77 4.00
CA GLY A 116 2.37 22.39 2.95
C GLY A 116 1.69 21.37 2.05
N ASN A 117 1.70 21.55 0.74
CA ASN A 117 1.11 20.59 -0.20
C ASN A 117 1.97 19.31 -0.29
N LYS A 118 2.23 18.63 0.84
CA LYS A 118 3.14 17.49 0.95
C LYS A 118 2.53 16.34 1.77
N HIS A 119 2.93 15.12 1.42
CA HIS A 119 2.73 13.88 2.15
C HIS A 119 4.09 13.41 2.65
N THR A 120 4.23 13.20 3.95
CA THR A 120 5.42 12.63 4.57
C THR A 120 5.11 11.21 5.01
N ILE A 121 5.86 10.26 4.46
CA ILE A 121 5.73 8.84 4.70
C ILE A 121 6.98 8.37 5.44
N VAL A 122 6.79 7.62 6.52
CA VAL A 122 7.89 6.97 7.25
C VAL A 122 7.55 5.49 7.40
N SER A 123 8.42 4.62 6.89
CA SER A 123 8.25 3.18 7.01
C SER A 123 9.55 2.41 6.74
N LEU A 124 9.50 1.09 6.88
CA LEU A 124 10.54 0.17 6.44
C LEU A 124 10.46 -0.11 4.94
N GLY A 125 11.63 -0.37 4.37
CA GLY A 125 11.74 -0.81 2.99
C GLY A 125 13.05 -1.51 2.68
N HIS A 126 13.17 -1.92 1.41
CA HIS A 126 14.41 -2.40 0.84
C HIS A 126 14.77 -1.65 -0.43
N PRO A 127 16.08 -1.49 -0.72
CA PRO A 127 16.52 -1.12 -2.05
C PRO A 127 16.21 -2.26 -3.03
N ILE A 128 15.68 -1.87 -4.18
CA ILE A 128 15.42 -2.72 -5.32
C ILE A 128 16.51 -2.47 -6.35
N GLY A 129 17.09 -3.56 -6.83
CA GLY A 129 17.95 -3.56 -8.00
C GLY A 129 17.41 -4.55 -9.04
N LEU A 130 18.28 -4.96 -9.96
CA LEU A 130 17.95 -6.00 -10.95
C LEU A 130 17.87 -7.41 -10.34
N SER A 131 18.27 -7.56 -9.08
CA SER A 131 18.22 -8.83 -8.34
C SER A 131 16.89 -8.97 -7.60
N SER A 132 16.32 -10.18 -7.62
CA SER A 132 15.06 -10.53 -6.93
C SER A 132 15.21 -10.72 -5.42
N LYS A 133 16.43 -10.65 -4.87
CA LYS A 133 16.68 -10.90 -3.46
C LYS A 133 16.73 -9.59 -2.67
N CYS A 134 15.82 -9.46 -1.70
CA CYS A 134 15.88 -8.45 -0.64
C CYS A 134 16.47 -9.08 0.63
N PRO A 135 17.80 -9.03 0.83
CA PRO A 135 18.41 -9.58 2.02
C PRO A 135 18.04 -8.75 3.25
N LYS A 136 17.87 -9.43 4.39
CA LYS A 136 17.56 -8.83 5.70
C LYS A 136 18.51 -7.70 6.09
N SER A 137 19.79 -7.79 5.68
CA SER A 137 20.82 -6.79 5.95
C SER A 137 20.62 -5.46 5.22
N LYS A 138 19.78 -5.41 4.19
CA LYS A 138 19.47 -4.18 3.43
C LYS A 138 18.15 -3.53 3.87
N LEU A 139 17.47 -4.10 4.86
CA LEU A 139 16.27 -3.52 5.45
C LEU A 139 16.64 -2.22 6.16
N LYS A 140 15.96 -1.13 5.82
CA LYS A 140 16.20 0.17 6.44
C LYS A 140 14.92 1.02 6.51
N LYS A 141 14.92 1.99 7.41
CA LYS A 141 13.91 3.05 7.47
C LYS A 141 14.07 3.98 6.27
N TYR A 142 12.94 4.39 5.72
CA TYR A 142 12.84 5.41 4.70
C TYR A 142 11.89 6.51 5.15
N THR A 143 12.30 7.76 4.93
CA THR A 143 11.47 8.95 5.04
C THR A 143 11.26 9.50 3.65
N ILE A 144 10.02 9.46 3.16
CA ILE A 144 9.68 9.90 1.80
C ILE A 144 8.77 11.12 1.92
N VAL A 145 9.15 12.23 1.30
CA VAL A 145 8.33 13.43 1.21
C VAL A 145 7.87 13.58 -0.23
N LEU A 146 6.57 13.48 -0.46
CA LEU A 146 5.93 13.65 -1.77
C LEU A 146 5.14 14.95 -1.79
N HIS A 147 5.25 15.74 -2.84
CA HIS A 147 4.30 16.82 -3.11
C HIS A 147 2.96 16.19 -3.54
N LYS A 148 1.82 16.69 -3.04
CA LYS A 148 0.51 16.07 -3.37
C LYS A 148 0.19 16.20 -4.87
N GLY A 149 0.88 17.11 -5.56
CA GLY A 149 0.66 17.37 -6.97
C GLY A 149 -0.28 18.56 -7.22
N HIS A 150 -0.26 19.02 -8.46
CA HIS A 150 -0.94 20.23 -8.93
C HIS A 150 -2.43 20.04 -9.26
N THR A 151 -2.87 18.81 -9.56
CA THR A 151 -4.26 18.53 -9.92
C THR A 151 -4.95 17.61 -8.89
N PRO A 152 -6.26 17.76 -8.65
CA PRO A 152 -7.00 16.89 -7.73
C PRO A 152 -6.95 15.41 -8.12
N ALA A 153 -6.91 15.11 -9.43
CA ALA A 153 -6.77 13.75 -9.93
C ALA A 153 -5.41 13.15 -9.52
N MET A 154 -4.32 13.88 -9.70
CA MET A 154 -2.99 13.44 -9.29
C MET A 154 -2.89 13.29 -7.77
N GLN A 155 -3.43 14.23 -7.00
CA GLN A 155 -3.49 14.14 -5.54
C GLN A 155 -4.19 12.86 -5.07
N LYS A 156 -5.30 12.51 -5.71
CA LYS A 156 -6.06 11.30 -5.40
C LYS A 156 -5.28 10.03 -5.73
N GLU A 157 -4.62 9.98 -6.88
CA GLU A 157 -3.83 8.81 -7.32
C GLU A 157 -2.61 8.59 -6.44
N ILE A 158 -1.82 9.66 -6.17
CA ILE A 158 -0.65 9.58 -5.27
C ILE A 158 -1.10 9.14 -3.88
N LEU A 159 -2.16 9.77 -3.34
CA LEU A 159 -2.67 9.43 -2.02
C LEU A 159 -3.14 7.97 -1.95
N ARG A 160 -3.87 7.46 -2.95
CA ARG A 160 -4.26 6.04 -3.03
C ARG A 160 -3.05 5.12 -3.04
N GLY A 161 -2.02 5.49 -3.79
CA GLY A 161 -0.77 4.74 -3.92
C GLY A 161 0.02 4.64 -2.62
N VAL A 162 -0.08 5.60 -1.71
CA VAL A 162 0.69 5.62 -0.45
C VAL A 162 -0.17 5.44 0.81
N MET A 163 -1.48 5.53 0.72
CA MET A 163 -2.34 5.32 1.90
C MET A 163 -2.32 3.86 2.34
N GLN A 164 -2.35 3.65 3.65
CA GLN A 164 -2.59 2.34 4.25
C GLN A 164 -4.08 2.02 4.14
N HIS A 165 -4.43 0.94 3.46
CA HIS A 165 -5.83 0.56 3.29
C HIS A 165 -6.28 -0.29 4.48
N GLY A 166 -7.29 0.18 5.21
CA GLY A 166 -7.92 -0.58 6.30
C GLY A 166 -8.80 -1.73 5.78
N VAL A 167 -9.12 -2.68 6.65
CA VAL A 167 -9.92 -3.89 6.35
C VAL A 167 -11.29 -3.58 5.71
N VAL A 168 -11.90 -2.44 6.05
CA VAL A 168 -13.18 -2.01 5.49
C VAL A 168 -13.06 -1.57 4.03
N ARG A 169 -11.91 -0.97 3.65
CA ARG A 169 -11.64 -0.57 2.27
C ARG A 169 -11.19 -1.75 1.43
N LEU A 170 -10.40 -2.65 1.99
CA LEU A 170 -10.13 -3.99 1.43
C LEU A 170 -11.42 -4.72 1.07
N LEU A 171 -12.40 -4.75 1.99
CA LEU A 171 -13.71 -5.33 1.75
C LEU A 171 -14.49 -4.56 0.67
N SER A 172 -14.51 -3.23 0.71
CA SER A 172 -15.19 -2.41 -0.30
C SER A 172 -14.60 -2.60 -1.69
N ASP A 173 -13.29 -2.78 -1.80
CA ASP A 173 -12.59 -2.91 -3.09
C ASP A 173 -12.70 -4.35 -3.60
N ALA A 174 -12.65 -5.36 -2.72
CA ALA A 174 -13.01 -6.75 -3.05
C ALA A 174 -14.46 -6.89 -3.55
N LEU A 175 -15.41 -6.20 -2.90
CA LEU A 175 -16.83 -6.16 -3.32
C LEU A 175 -17.03 -5.45 -4.66
N LYS A 176 -16.28 -4.38 -4.95
CA LYS A 176 -16.34 -3.67 -6.24
C LYS A 176 -15.69 -4.46 -7.37
N LEU A 177 -14.64 -5.23 -7.06
CA LEU A 177 -13.86 -5.97 -8.05
C LEU A 177 -14.37 -7.39 -8.28
N GLY A 178 -15.37 -7.86 -7.51
CA GLY A 178 -15.96 -9.19 -7.66
C GLY A 178 -15.02 -10.35 -7.31
N ILE A 179 -13.89 -10.03 -6.67
CA ILE A 179 -12.83 -10.98 -6.31
C ILE A 179 -13.00 -11.29 -4.84
N VAL A 180 -13.27 -12.55 -4.52
CA VAL A 180 -13.32 -12.95 -3.12
C VAL A 180 -12.61 -14.29 -2.91
N SER A 181 -11.65 -14.28 -1.98
CA SER A 181 -11.55 -15.35 -0.99
C SER A 181 -12.09 -14.81 0.33
N THR A 182 -13.31 -15.22 0.69
CA THR A 182 -14.12 -14.68 1.80
C THR A 182 -13.48 -15.02 3.14
N ALA A 183 -12.69 -16.10 3.18
CA ALA A 183 -12.09 -16.63 4.40
C ALA A 183 -10.96 -15.74 4.95
N GLU A 184 -10.12 -15.15 4.10
CA GLU A 184 -9.00 -14.30 4.53
C GLU A 184 -9.50 -12.97 5.12
N ILE A 185 -10.55 -12.40 4.51
CA ILE A 185 -11.18 -11.17 4.99
C ILE A 185 -11.90 -11.42 6.33
N ILE A 186 -12.59 -12.56 6.49
CA ILE A 186 -13.24 -12.95 7.74
C ILE A 186 -12.21 -13.17 8.86
N ASN A 187 -11.05 -13.77 8.57
CA ASN A 187 -9.98 -13.92 9.56
C ASN A 187 -9.39 -12.57 9.99
N LYS A 188 -9.13 -11.66 9.04
CA LYS A 188 -8.62 -10.31 9.34
C LYS A 188 -9.65 -9.50 10.14
N ILE A 189 -10.95 -9.64 9.86
CA ILE A 189 -12.02 -9.03 10.66
C ILE A 189 -12.06 -9.62 12.08
N LYS A 190 -11.94 -10.94 12.25
CA LYS A 190 -11.87 -11.57 13.59
C LYS A 190 -10.69 -11.07 14.42
N GLU A 191 -9.53 -10.85 13.81
CA GLU A 191 -8.37 -10.23 14.49
C GLU A 191 -8.60 -8.76 14.83
N THR A 192 -9.25 -7.99 13.95
CA THR A 192 -9.48 -6.55 14.17
C THR A 192 -10.59 -6.28 15.18
N VAL A 193 -11.53 -7.21 15.41
CA VAL A 193 -12.62 -7.07 16.39
C VAL A 193 -12.12 -7.11 17.84
N ILE A 194 -10.91 -7.62 18.10
CA ILE A 194 -10.24 -7.52 19.40
C ILE A 194 -9.80 -6.05 19.70
N SER A 195 -9.83 -5.16 18.69
CA SER A 195 -9.41 -3.75 18.75
C SER A 195 -10.55 -2.73 18.97
N GLY A 196 -11.74 -3.13 19.43
CA GLY A 196 -12.69 -2.22 20.09
C GLY A 196 -13.46 -1.20 19.20
N SER A 197 -13.68 -1.48 17.91
CA SER A 197 -14.56 -0.65 17.07
C SER A 197 -15.95 -1.29 16.90
N SER A 198 -16.99 -0.48 17.08
CA SER A 198 -18.39 -0.91 17.28
C SER A 198 -18.94 -1.85 16.19
N LEU A 199 -19.52 -2.97 16.65
CA LEU A 199 -20.08 -4.08 15.88
C LEU A 199 -21.31 -3.73 15.02
N ASP A 200 -22.01 -2.64 15.32
CA ASP A 200 -23.37 -2.41 14.80
C ASP A 200 -23.39 -1.83 13.38
N ALA A 201 -22.42 -0.99 13.03
CA ALA A 201 -22.37 -0.37 11.71
C ALA A 201 -21.95 -1.35 10.60
N VAL A 202 -21.16 -2.37 10.96
CA VAL A 202 -20.58 -3.34 10.01
C VAL A 202 -21.53 -4.50 9.74
N THR A 203 -22.23 -4.99 10.76
CA THR A 203 -23.25 -6.04 10.62
C THR A 203 -24.44 -5.56 9.78
N THR A 204 -24.91 -4.33 10.00
CA THR A 204 -26.04 -3.75 9.25
C THR A 204 -25.70 -3.53 7.78
N LYS A 205 -24.49 -3.00 7.47
CA LYS A 205 -24.04 -2.81 6.09
C LYS A 205 -23.78 -4.13 5.37
N SER A 206 -23.25 -5.13 6.07
CA SER A 206 -23.04 -6.48 5.50
C SER A 206 -24.38 -7.17 5.20
N LYS A 207 -25.37 -7.07 6.10
CA LYS A 207 -26.73 -7.59 5.86
C LYS A 207 -27.41 -6.90 4.67
N ASN A 208 -27.31 -5.58 4.55
CA ASN A 208 -27.89 -4.84 3.42
C ASN A 208 -27.19 -5.13 2.09
N ALA A 209 -25.89 -5.43 2.10
CA ALA A 209 -25.16 -5.86 0.92
C ALA A 209 -25.55 -7.29 0.47
N LEU A 210 -25.83 -8.18 1.41
CA LEU A 210 -26.34 -9.53 1.12
C LEU A 210 -27.76 -9.49 0.54
N THR A 211 -28.66 -8.68 1.11
CA THR A 211 -30.05 -8.60 0.64
C THR A 211 -30.20 -7.86 -0.70
N SER A 212 -29.31 -6.92 -1.02
CA SER A 212 -29.30 -6.22 -2.32
C SER A 212 -28.73 -7.06 -3.47
N SER A 213 -27.99 -8.14 -3.19
CA SER A 213 -27.52 -9.08 -4.21
C SER A 213 -28.60 -10.08 -4.66
N ASN A 214 -29.66 -10.28 -3.86
CA ASN A 214 -30.76 -11.20 -4.17
C ASN A 214 -31.91 -10.57 -4.98
N SER A 215 -31.89 -9.26 -5.25
CA SER A 215 -32.95 -8.58 -6.02
C SER A 215 -32.65 -8.41 -7.52
N ARG A 216 -31.61 -9.07 -8.05
CA ARG A 216 -31.34 -9.14 -9.49
C ARG A 216 -31.39 -10.56 -10.02
N SER A 217 -32.59 -11.15 -10.04
CA SER A 217 -32.94 -12.14 -11.06
C SER A 217 -34.44 -12.18 -11.31
N ASN A 218 -34.79 -12.28 -12.59
CA ASN A 218 -36.09 -12.59 -13.21
C ASN A 218 -37.03 -11.43 -13.59
N THR A 219 -36.71 -10.79 -14.73
CA THR A 219 -37.71 -10.63 -15.80
C THR A 219 -37.10 -11.07 -17.13
N SER A 220 -37.48 -12.29 -17.56
CA SER A 220 -37.15 -12.87 -18.87
C SER A 220 -38.06 -12.26 -19.95
N PRO A 221 -37.62 -12.09 -21.21
CA PRO A 221 -38.44 -11.54 -22.28
C PRO A 221 -39.42 -12.61 -22.79
N GLY A 222 -40.70 -12.42 -22.49
CA GLY A 222 -41.79 -13.28 -22.96
C GLY A 222 -42.45 -12.70 -24.20
N ASN A 223 -42.20 -13.33 -25.34
CA ASN A 223 -42.88 -13.12 -26.63
C ASN A 223 -44.38 -13.50 -26.54
N LYS A 224 -45.26 -12.75 -27.22
CA LYS A 224 -46.61 -13.07 -27.75
C LYS A 224 -47.34 -11.75 -28.02
N ALA A 225 -48.15 -11.54 -29.05
CA ALA A 225 -48.47 -12.17 -30.33
C ALA A 225 -49.22 -11.08 -31.10
#